data_AF-A0A2T0WD30-F1
#
_entry.id   AF-A0A2T0WD30-F1
#
_cell.length_a   1.000
_cell.length_b   1.000
_cell.length_c   1.000
_cell.angle_alpha   90.00
_cell.angle_beta   90.00
_cell.angle_gamma   90.00
#
_symmetry.space_group_name_H-M   'P 1'
#
loop_
_entity.id
_entity.type
_entity.pdbx_description
1 polymer ?
#
loop_
_entity_poly.entity_id
_entity_poly.type
_entity_poly.pdbx_seq_one_letter_code
_entity_poly.pdbx_strand_id
1 'polypeptide(L)'
;MPTFVVALLLFKAEQPPQFTFTTNLLLVFMVFLTTFIIPSLSIITLKLTKNIPSLHMKERNERLLPFAMISAFFLLATYLFSTKQELDPLIVMALFLITACIIILTIVTFFAKISAHMMGVSGLLGFVLYVLIQNPQSQMMPYFLGTMVLTGAIGSSRLYLNAHKPIEILWGFLLGFSVCFSGMWYWM
;
A
#
# COMPACT_ATOMS: atom_id res chain seq x y z
N MET A 1 -1.31 -1.41 -0.69
CA MET A 1 -1.60 -2.51 -1.66
C MET A 1 -1.36 -2.00 -3.09
N PRO A 2 -0.09 -1.82 -3.52
CA PRO A 2 0.24 -1.09 -4.75
C PRO A 2 -0.31 -1.74 -6.03
N THR A 3 -0.07 -3.05 -6.19
CA THR A 3 -0.52 -3.80 -7.37
C THR A 3 -2.02 -3.66 -7.63
N PHE A 4 -2.83 -3.74 -6.56
CA PHE A 4 -4.28 -3.62 -6.67
C PHE A 4 -4.70 -2.21 -7.08
N VAL A 5 -4.09 -1.17 -6.50
CA VAL A 5 -4.34 0.24 -6.88
C VAL A 5 -4.02 0.47 -8.36
N VAL A 6 -2.86 0.01 -8.83
CA VAL A 6 -2.46 0.17 -10.23
C VAL A 6 -3.37 -0.61 -11.17
N ALA A 7 -3.78 -1.83 -10.79
CA ALA A 7 -4.72 -2.61 -11.58
C ALA A 7 -6.10 -1.93 -11.68
N LEU A 8 -6.60 -1.34 -10.59
CA LEU A 8 -7.84 -0.56 -10.64
C LEU A 8 -7.73 0.63 -11.59
N LEU A 9 -6.61 1.36 -11.55
CA LEU A 9 -6.39 2.50 -12.43
C LEU A 9 -6.33 2.10 -13.91
N LEU A 10 -5.57 1.06 -14.24
CA LEU A 10 -5.34 0.69 -15.64
C LEU A 10 -6.52 -0.02 -16.31
N PHE A 11 -7.39 -0.68 -15.54
CA PHE A 11 -8.48 -1.49 -16.10
C PHE A 11 -9.89 -0.96 -15.78
N LYS A 12 -10.03 -0.05 -14.82
CA LYS A 12 -11.35 0.35 -14.28
C LYS A 12 -11.53 1.83 -14.05
N ALA A 13 -10.47 2.63 -13.90
CA ALA A 13 -10.64 4.07 -14.02
C ALA A 13 -11.09 4.34 -15.45
N GLU A 14 -12.20 5.07 -15.63
CA GLU A 14 -12.84 5.34 -16.93
C GLU A 14 -12.01 6.28 -17.83
N GLN A 15 -10.70 6.28 -17.65
CA GLN A 15 -9.76 6.93 -18.53
C GLN A 15 -9.70 6.15 -19.85
N PRO A 16 -9.56 6.84 -20.99
CA PRO A 16 -9.31 6.16 -22.26
C PRO A 16 -8.09 5.24 -22.10
N PRO A 17 -8.10 4.02 -22.69
CA PRO A 17 -6.99 3.10 -22.55
C PRO A 17 -5.71 3.75 -23.07
N GLN A 18 -4.83 4.13 -22.14
CA GLN A 18 -3.55 4.79 -22.46
C GLN A 18 -2.61 3.84 -23.20
N PHE A 19 -2.69 2.55 -22.89
CA PHE A 19 -1.86 1.51 -23.49
C PHE A 19 -2.68 0.30 -23.94
N THR A 20 -2.01 -0.60 -24.68
CA THR A 20 -2.56 -1.91 -25.02
C THR A 20 -2.80 -2.74 -23.76
N PHE A 21 -3.77 -3.67 -23.84
CA PHE A 21 -4.06 -4.59 -22.73
C PHE A 21 -2.81 -5.34 -22.24
N THR A 22 -1.95 -5.79 -23.16
CA THR A 22 -0.69 -6.47 -22.85
C THR A 22 0.27 -5.58 -22.06
N THR A 23 0.38 -4.30 -22.44
CA THR A 23 1.20 -3.33 -21.72
C THR A 23 0.67 -3.08 -20.31
N ASN A 24 -0.65 -2.94 -20.14
CA ASN A 24 -1.26 -2.77 -18.81
C ASN A 24 -0.98 -3.97 -17.91
N LEU A 25 -1.11 -5.19 -18.45
CA LEU A 25 -0.79 -6.41 -17.71
C LEU A 25 0.69 -6.47 -17.31
N LEU A 26 1.60 -6.08 -18.21
CA LEU A 26 3.03 -6.00 -17.92
C LEU A 26 3.34 -4.97 -16.84
N LEU A 27 2.69 -3.80 -16.86
CA LEU A 27 2.85 -2.77 -15.82
C LEU A 27 2.40 -3.28 -14.45
N VAL A 28 1.21 -3.91 -14.37
CA VAL A 28 0.73 -4.52 -13.13
C VAL A 28 1.71 -5.59 -12.63
N PHE A 29 2.24 -6.42 -13.53
CA PHE A 29 3.22 -7.44 -13.18
C PHE A 29 4.54 -6.82 -12.68
N MET A 30 5.04 -5.76 -13.30
CA MET A 30 6.23 -5.03 -12.85
C MET A 30 6.03 -4.42 -11.45
N VAL A 31 4.87 -3.82 -11.20
CA VAL A 31 4.52 -3.31 -9.86
C VAL A 31 4.44 -4.45 -8.85
N PHE A 32 3.84 -5.60 -9.22
CA PHE A 32 3.79 -6.77 -8.36
C PHE A 32 5.18 -7.33 -8.03
N LEU A 33 6.06 -7.45 -9.02
CA LEU A 33 7.44 -7.89 -8.80
C LEU A 33 8.19 -6.98 -7.84
N THR A 34 8.10 -5.67 -8.05
CA THR A 34 8.88 -4.67 -7.30
C THR A 34 8.32 -4.37 -5.92
N THR A 35 7.01 -4.46 -5.73
CA THR A 35 6.36 -4.09 -4.45
C THR A 35 5.92 -5.28 -3.60
N PHE A 36 5.94 -6.50 -4.14
CA PHE A 36 5.59 -7.71 -3.40
C PHE A 36 6.67 -8.78 -3.46
N ILE A 37 7.06 -9.24 -4.66
CA ILE A 37 7.98 -10.39 -4.78
C ILE A 37 9.37 -10.06 -4.23
N ILE A 38 9.99 -8.97 -4.71
CA ILE A 38 11.34 -8.56 -4.27
C ILE A 38 11.37 -8.28 -2.75
N PRO A 39 10.45 -7.47 -2.19
CA PRO A 39 10.41 -7.26 -0.73
C PRO A 39 10.16 -8.55 0.06
N SER A 40 9.26 -9.44 -0.40
CA SER A 40 8.98 -10.69 0.31
C SER A 40 10.19 -11.62 0.34
N LEU A 41 10.88 -11.78 -0.79
CA LEU A 41 12.12 -12.55 -0.87
C LEU A 41 13.18 -11.97 0.07
N SER A 42 13.31 -10.65 0.14
CA SER A 42 14.27 -10.01 1.04
C SER A 42 13.99 -10.30 2.52
N ILE A 43 12.73 -10.31 2.95
CA ILE A 43 12.35 -10.68 4.34
C ILE A 43 12.66 -12.15 4.62
N ILE A 44 12.41 -13.03 3.64
CA ILE A 44 12.76 -14.45 3.76
C ILE A 44 14.28 -14.60 3.91
N THR A 45 15.08 -13.90 3.12
CA THR A 45 16.55 -13.88 3.25
C THR A 45 16.98 -13.43 4.64
N LEU A 46 16.41 -12.35 5.18
CA LEU A 46 16.71 -11.89 6.55
C LEU A 46 16.42 -12.95 7.62
N LYS A 47 15.38 -13.76 7.43
CA LYS A 47 15.10 -14.88 8.33
C LYS A 47 16.15 -15.99 8.16
N LEU A 48 16.50 -16.35 6.94
CA LEU A 48 17.48 -17.40 6.65
C LEU A 48 18.87 -17.06 7.19
N THR A 49 19.25 -15.77 7.14
CA THR A 49 20.52 -15.27 7.70
C THR A 49 20.46 -15.00 9.20
N LYS A 50 19.34 -15.30 9.87
CA LYS A 50 19.11 -15.10 11.31
C LYS A 50 19.16 -13.62 11.77
N ASN A 51 18.99 -12.67 10.85
CA ASN A 51 18.85 -11.25 11.19
C ASN A 51 17.51 -10.93 11.84
N ILE A 52 16.48 -11.74 11.58
CA ILE A 52 15.20 -11.70 12.29
C ILE A 52 14.88 -13.08 12.89
N PRO A 53 14.33 -13.15 14.11
CA PRO A 53 14.08 -14.42 14.79
C PRO A 53 12.83 -15.13 14.25
N SER A 54 11.85 -14.40 13.70
CA SER A 54 10.65 -14.99 13.11
C SER A 54 10.00 -14.08 12.07
N LEU A 55 9.20 -14.65 11.16
CA LEU A 55 8.37 -13.86 10.23
C LEU A 55 7.22 -13.12 10.94
N HIS A 56 6.83 -13.58 12.13
CA HIS A 56 5.75 -12.96 12.88
C HIS A 56 6.18 -11.64 13.55
N MET A 57 7.49 -11.38 13.66
CA MET A 57 8.09 -10.14 14.16
C MET A 57 7.34 -9.60 15.39
N LYS A 58 7.38 -10.37 16.49
CA LYS A 58 6.55 -10.10 17.68
C LYS A 58 6.92 -8.77 18.30
N GLU A 59 8.23 -8.55 18.42
CA GLU A 59 8.80 -7.36 19.00
C GLU A 59 8.93 -6.23 17.98
N ARG A 60 8.79 -5.00 18.46
CA ARG A 60 8.92 -3.80 17.64
C ARG A 60 10.29 -3.71 16.98
N ASN A 61 11.34 -4.04 17.73
CA ASN A 61 12.74 -3.96 17.27
C ASN A 61 13.04 -4.90 16.10
N GLU A 62 12.32 -6.03 15.99
CA GLU A 62 12.45 -6.99 14.89
C GLU A 62 11.88 -6.45 13.57
N ARG A 63 11.03 -5.41 13.63
CA ARG A 63 10.32 -4.84 12.46
C ARG A 63 11.11 -3.73 11.78
N LEU A 64 12.03 -3.08 12.51
CA LEU A 64 12.77 -1.93 12.01
C LEU A 64 13.61 -2.25 10.77
N LEU A 65 14.42 -3.31 10.84
CA LEU A 65 15.25 -3.71 9.71
C LEU A 65 14.41 -4.15 8.49
N PRO A 66 13.40 -5.04 8.63
CA PRO A 66 12.48 -5.36 7.54
C PRO A 66 11.78 -4.13 6.94
N PHE A 67 11.22 -3.25 7.76
CA PHE A 67 10.49 -2.08 7.28
C PHE A 67 11.39 -1.07 6.58
N ALA A 68 12.59 -0.79 7.10
CA ALA A 68 13.55 0.08 6.45
C ALA A 68 13.97 -0.46 5.07
N MET A 69 14.19 -1.77 4.97
CA MET A 69 14.52 -2.42 3.69
C MET A 69 13.35 -2.37 2.70
N ILE A 70 12.12 -2.61 3.16
CA ILE A 70 10.91 -2.44 2.33
C ILE A 70 10.77 -0.98 1.88
N SER A 71 10.99 0.01 2.76
CA SER A 71 10.98 1.42 2.40
C SER A 71 11.96 1.73 1.27
N ALA A 72 13.18 1.18 1.33
CA ALA A 72 14.19 1.37 0.28
C ALA A 72 13.74 0.79 -1.07
N PHE A 73 13.17 -0.42 -1.08
CA PHE A 73 12.64 -1.01 -2.32
C PHE A 73 11.47 -0.23 -2.89
N PHE A 74 10.58 0.28 -2.04
CA PHE A 74 9.43 1.08 -2.47
C PHE A 74 9.85 2.46 -2.99
N LEU A 75 10.86 3.08 -2.38
CA LEU A 75 11.50 4.29 -2.89
C LEU A 75 12.10 4.05 -4.28
N LEU A 76 12.88 2.98 -4.44
CA LEU A 76 13.46 2.63 -5.74
C LEU A 76 12.38 2.35 -6.78
N ALA A 77 11.36 1.56 -6.44
CA ALA A 77 10.25 1.27 -7.34
C ALA A 77 9.54 2.56 -7.77
N THR A 78 9.17 3.41 -6.81
CA THR A 78 8.50 4.69 -7.08
C THR A 78 9.35 5.59 -7.97
N TYR A 79 10.65 5.70 -7.70
CA TYR A 79 11.59 6.45 -8.54
C TYR A 79 11.64 5.89 -9.97
N LEU A 80 11.76 4.58 -10.14
CA LEU A 80 11.78 3.96 -11.47
C LEU A 80 10.50 4.26 -12.25
N PHE A 81 9.33 4.16 -11.61
CA PHE A 81 8.06 4.49 -12.25
C PHE A 81 7.91 6.01 -12.51
N SER A 82 8.38 6.89 -11.62
CA SER A 82 8.30 8.34 -11.83
C SER A 82 9.17 8.86 -12.99
N THR A 83 10.21 8.12 -13.38
CA THR A 83 11.01 8.48 -14.57
C THR A 83 10.30 8.18 -15.89
N LYS A 84 9.17 7.47 -15.88
CA LYS A 84 8.40 7.12 -17.09
C LYS A 84 7.35 8.19 -17.36
N GLN A 85 7.64 9.10 -18.29
CA GLN A 85 6.76 10.20 -18.66
C GLN A 85 5.42 9.76 -19.26
N GLU A 86 5.36 8.54 -19.81
CA GLU A 86 4.13 8.00 -20.41
C GLU A 86 3.10 7.51 -19.38
N LEU A 87 3.50 7.33 -18.11
CA LEU A 87 2.58 6.86 -17.08
C LEU A 87 1.67 7.97 -16.59
N ASP A 88 0.40 7.60 -16.36
CA ASP A 88 -0.57 8.48 -15.73
C ASP A 88 -0.03 9.08 -14.42
N PRO A 89 -0.05 10.42 -14.25
CA PRO A 89 0.33 11.07 -13.00
C PRO A 89 -0.39 10.50 -11.78
N LEU A 90 -1.62 10.03 -11.93
CA LEU A 90 -2.42 9.39 -10.87
C LEU A 90 -1.77 8.08 -10.37
N ILE A 91 -1.17 7.28 -11.26
CA ILE A 91 -0.45 6.05 -10.90
C ILE A 91 0.81 6.39 -10.13
N VAL A 92 1.60 7.35 -10.64
CA VAL A 92 2.85 7.77 -10.00
C VAL A 92 2.58 8.37 -8.63
N MET A 93 1.54 9.19 -8.50
CA MET A 93 1.15 9.78 -7.24
C MET A 93 0.67 8.73 -6.23
N ALA A 94 -0.14 7.76 -6.68
CA ALA A 94 -0.57 6.66 -5.83
C ALA A 94 0.63 5.86 -5.28
N LEU A 95 1.61 5.53 -6.13
CA LEU A 95 2.84 4.85 -5.71
C LEU A 95 3.64 5.70 -4.72
N PHE A 96 3.76 7.00 -4.97
CA PHE A 96 4.43 7.94 -4.07
C PHE A 96 3.78 7.96 -2.68
N LEU A 97 2.46 8.10 -2.59
CA LEU A 97 1.75 8.14 -1.31
C LEU A 97 1.80 6.79 -0.57
N ILE A 98 1.79 5.67 -1.29
CA ILE A 98 1.98 4.34 -0.67
C ILE A 98 3.41 4.20 -0.13
N THR A 99 4.40 4.69 -0.85
CA THR A 99 5.80 4.72 -0.36
C THR A 99 5.93 5.64 0.86
N ALA A 100 5.28 6.81 0.85
CA ALA A 100 5.21 7.70 2.00
C ALA A 100 4.57 6.98 3.20
N CYS A 101 3.48 6.23 3.00
CA CYS A 101 2.87 5.42 4.06
C CYS A 101 3.88 4.44 4.69
N ILE A 102 4.66 3.74 3.88
CA ILE A 102 5.64 2.77 4.40
C ILE A 102 6.80 3.48 5.11
N ILE A 103 7.26 4.62 4.62
CA ILE A 103 8.30 5.41 5.31
C ILE A 103 7.77 5.92 6.65
N ILE A 104 6.56 6.47 6.68
CA ILE A 104 5.90 6.91 7.92
C ILE A 104 5.74 5.73 8.89
N LEU A 105 5.31 4.56 8.40
CA LEU A 105 5.22 3.34 9.18
C LEU A 105 6.57 2.97 9.79
N THR A 106 7.65 3.00 9.00
CA THR A 106 9.01 2.72 9.47
C THR A 106 9.42 3.70 10.57
N ILE A 107 9.19 5.01 10.37
CA ILE A 107 9.51 6.07 11.35
C ILE A 107 8.70 5.88 12.64
N VAL A 108 7.39 5.67 12.54
CA VAL A 108 6.53 5.46 13.70
C VAL A 108 6.92 4.19 14.44
N THR A 109 7.42 3.16 13.75
CA THR A 109 7.88 1.90 14.35
C THR A 109 9.09 2.10 15.30
N PHE A 110 9.84 3.21 15.21
CA PHE A 110 10.84 3.54 16.24
C PHE A 110 10.20 3.88 17.60
N PHE A 111 8.96 4.39 17.60
CA PHE A 111 8.28 4.92 18.79
C PHE A 111 7.13 4.03 19.27
N ALA A 112 6.30 3.53 18.35
CA ALA A 112 5.08 2.79 18.67
C ALA A 112 4.86 1.58 17.74
N LYS A 113 4.19 0.56 18.26
CA LYS A 113 3.74 -0.59 17.46
C LYS A 113 2.40 -0.25 16.82
N ILE A 114 2.37 -0.07 15.51
CA ILE A 114 1.12 0.14 14.75
C ILE A 114 0.89 -0.99 13.74
N SER A 115 -0.36 -1.17 13.31
CA SER A 115 -0.70 -2.23 12.37
C SER A 115 -0.42 -1.83 10.92
N ALA A 116 0.64 -2.39 10.34
CA ALA A 116 0.99 -2.23 8.93
C ALA A 116 -0.14 -2.69 7.98
N HIS A 117 -0.88 -3.73 8.37
CA HIS A 117 -1.99 -4.27 7.58
C HIS A 117 -3.14 -3.26 7.52
N MET A 118 -3.46 -2.63 8.67
CA MET A 118 -4.49 -1.59 8.71
C MET A 118 -4.10 -0.37 7.90
N MET A 119 -2.84 0.06 8.00
CA MET A 119 -2.33 1.17 7.19
C MET A 119 -2.38 0.87 5.69
N GLY A 120 -2.08 -0.37 5.29
CA GLY A 120 -2.11 -0.79 3.89
C GLY A 120 -3.52 -0.85 3.30
N VAL A 121 -4.52 -1.34 4.05
CA VAL A 121 -5.91 -1.44 3.57
C VAL A 121 -6.65 -0.10 3.68
N SER A 122 -6.39 0.70 4.71
CA SER A 122 -7.03 2.01 4.86
C SER A 122 -6.49 3.02 3.85
N GLY A 123 -5.22 2.93 3.46
CA GLY A 123 -4.67 3.71 2.34
C GLY A 123 -5.33 3.34 1.01
N LEU A 124 -5.61 2.05 0.76
CA LEU A 124 -6.40 1.62 -0.39
C LEU A 124 -7.83 2.18 -0.32
N LEU A 125 -8.50 2.12 0.83
CA LEU A 125 -9.83 2.67 1.02
C LEU A 125 -9.86 4.19 0.74
N GLY A 126 -8.88 4.94 1.26
CA GLY A 126 -8.75 6.37 1.01
C GLY A 126 -8.53 6.70 -0.47
N PHE A 127 -7.69 5.93 -1.16
CA PHE A 127 -7.48 6.06 -2.59
C PHE A 127 -8.76 5.79 -3.40
N VAL A 128 -9.45 4.67 -3.14
CA VAL A 128 -10.67 4.31 -3.86
C VAL A 128 -11.78 5.33 -3.62
N LEU A 129 -11.89 5.84 -2.39
CA LEU A 129 -12.83 6.92 -2.06
C LEU A 129 -12.53 8.19 -2.84
N TYR A 130 -11.26 8.60 -2.94
CA TYR A 130 -10.87 9.75 -3.75
C TYR A 130 -11.30 9.57 -5.22
N VAL A 131 -10.99 8.43 -5.84
CA VAL A 131 -11.34 8.19 -7.25
C VAL A 131 -12.86 8.17 -7.45
N LEU A 132 -13.61 7.59 -6.50
CA LEU A 132 -15.07 7.58 -6.52
C LEU A 132 -15.68 8.99 -6.44
N ILE A 133 -15.13 9.87 -5.59
CA ILE A 133 -15.60 11.25 -5.45
C ILE A 133 -15.29 12.07 -6.71
N GLN A 134 -14.09 11.91 -7.28
CA GLN A 134 -13.70 12.64 -8.49
C GLN A 134 -14.41 12.13 -9.75
N ASN A 135 -14.84 10.87 -9.76
CA ASN A 135 -15.56 10.26 -10.88
C ASN A 135 -16.84 9.58 -10.39
N PRO A 136 -17.91 10.33 -10.01
CA PRO A 136 -19.12 9.74 -9.43
C PRO A 136 -19.88 8.81 -10.37
N GLN A 137 -19.74 9.00 -11.68
CA GLN A 137 -20.35 8.12 -12.69
C GLN A 137 -19.58 6.80 -12.89
N SER A 138 -18.40 6.68 -12.28
CA SER A 138 -17.56 5.50 -12.47
C SER A 138 -18.10 4.26 -11.78
N GLN A 139 -17.70 3.09 -12.30
CA GLN A 139 -17.99 1.79 -11.68
C GLN A 139 -17.18 1.51 -10.39
N MET A 140 -16.78 2.54 -9.63
CA MET A 140 -15.93 2.43 -8.45
C MET A 140 -16.70 2.06 -7.16
N MET A 141 -18.02 2.24 -7.13
CA MET A 141 -18.84 1.99 -5.93
C MET A 141 -18.68 0.56 -5.37
N PRO A 142 -18.71 -0.53 -6.18
CA PRO A 142 -18.49 -1.89 -5.66
C PRO A 142 -17.10 -2.08 -5.04
N TYR A 143 -16.08 -1.43 -5.60
CA TYR A 143 -14.71 -1.49 -5.07
C TYR A 143 -14.59 -0.71 -3.74
N PHE A 144 -15.29 0.41 -3.60
CA PHE A 144 -15.36 1.15 -2.34
C PHE A 144 -16.01 0.31 -1.23
N LEU A 145 -17.19 -0.26 -1.50
CA LEU A 145 -17.87 -1.13 -0.54
C LEU A 145 -17.03 -2.36 -0.20
N GLY A 146 -16.43 -3.01 -1.20
CA GLY A 146 -15.55 -4.16 -1.01
C GLY A 146 -14.34 -3.82 -0.14
N THR A 147 -13.67 -2.68 -0.39
CA THR A 147 -12.52 -2.25 0.41
C THR A 147 -12.90 -1.83 1.84
N MET A 148 -14.10 -1.28 2.04
CA MET A 148 -14.65 -0.99 3.36
C MET A 148 -14.88 -2.29 4.16
N VAL A 149 -15.51 -3.29 3.55
CA VAL A 149 -15.71 -4.62 4.17
C VAL A 149 -14.37 -5.30 4.46
N LEU A 150 -13.43 -5.28 3.51
CA LEU A 150 -12.08 -5.83 3.70
C LEU A 150 -11.34 -5.14 4.86
N THR A 151 -11.50 -3.82 5.01
CA THR A 151 -10.90 -3.08 6.13
C THR A 151 -11.43 -3.60 7.48
N GLY A 152 -12.75 -3.76 7.60
CA GLY A 152 -13.38 -4.32 8.80
C GLY A 152 -12.94 -5.76 9.09
N ALA A 153 -12.88 -6.61 8.06
CA ALA A 153 -12.44 -7.99 8.18
C ALA A 153 -10.96 -8.11 8.62
N ILE A 154 -10.07 -7.31 8.02
CA ILE A 154 -8.65 -7.28 8.37
C ILE A 154 -8.48 -6.78 9.81
N GLY A 155 -9.14 -5.68 10.20
CA GLY A 155 -9.10 -5.17 11.56
C GLY A 155 -9.57 -6.21 12.59
N SER A 156 -10.70 -6.85 12.32
CA SER A 156 -11.24 -7.92 13.16
C SER A 156 -10.27 -9.09 13.29
N SER A 157 -9.63 -9.50 12.19
CA SER A 157 -8.63 -10.58 12.22
C SER A 157 -7.42 -10.25 13.11
N ARG A 158 -6.98 -8.98 13.14
CA ARG A 158 -5.82 -8.55 13.93
C ARG A 158 -6.14 -8.56 15.43
N LEU A 159 -7.37 -8.21 15.81
CA LEU A 159 -7.86 -8.31 17.18
C LEU A 159 -8.05 -9.76 17.60
N TYR A 160 -8.71 -10.58 16.77
CA TYR A 160 -8.97 -11.99 17.04
C TYR A 160 -7.68 -12.79 17.27
N LEU A 161 -6.64 -12.52 16.49
CA LEU A 161 -5.32 -13.15 16.63
C LEU A 161 -4.49 -12.58 17.79
N ASN A 162 -5.02 -11.63 18.58
CA ASN A 162 -4.30 -10.90 19.62
C ASN A 162 -2.97 -10.30 19.13
N ALA A 163 -2.88 -9.97 17.84
CA ALA A 163 -1.66 -9.47 17.22
C ALA A 163 -1.44 -7.99 17.51
N HIS A 164 -2.54 -7.26 17.72
CA HIS A 164 -2.58 -5.81 17.92
C HIS A 164 -3.68 -5.39 18.88
N LYS A 165 -3.49 -4.27 19.58
CA LYS A 165 -4.54 -3.61 20.39
C LYS A 165 -5.46 -2.75 19.52
N PRO A 166 -6.69 -2.44 19.96
CA PRO A 166 -7.61 -1.55 19.22
C PRO A 166 -6.99 -0.21 18.82
N ILE A 167 -6.21 0.40 19.72
CA ILE A 167 -5.54 1.68 19.45
C ILE A 167 -4.46 1.58 18.35
N GLU A 168 -3.75 0.44 18.26
CA GLU A 168 -2.72 0.21 17.24
C GLU A 168 -3.33 0.00 15.85
N ILE A 169 -4.54 -0.58 15.82
CA ILE A 169 -5.37 -0.74 14.62
C ILE A 169 -5.93 0.60 14.17
N LEU A 170 -6.45 1.41 15.11
CA LEU A 170 -6.98 2.73 14.83
C LEU A 170 -5.90 3.66 14.27
N TRP A 171 -4.71 3.71 14.89
CA TRP A 171 -3.60 4.51 14.37
C TRP A 171 -3.14 4.04 12.99
N GLY A 172 -3.03 2.73 12.77
CA GLY A 172 -2.73 2.20 11.44
C GLY A 172 -3.78 2.64 10.42
N PHE A 173 -5.06 2.53 10.75
CA PHE A 173 -6.16 2.96 9.90
C PHE A 173 -6.08 4.46 9.57
N LEU A 174 -6.03 5.32 10.59
CA LEU A 174 -6.04 6.78 10.43
C LEU A 174 -4.84 7.27 9.61
N LEU A 175 -3.64 6.76 9.88
CA LEU A 175 -2.44 7.17 9.14
C LEU A 175 -2.52 6.76 7.67
N GLY A 176 -2.88 5.50 7.37
CA GLY A 176 -2.99 5.04 5.99
C GLY A 176 -4.07 5.80 5.20
N PHE A 177 -5.25 5.96 5.79
CA PHE A 177 -6.35 6.69 5.16
C PHE A 177 -5.99 8.14 4.93
N SER A 178 -5.49 8.85 5.94
CA SER A 178 -5.21 10.29 5.84
C SER A 178 -4.08 10.59 4.87
N VAL A 179 -3.00 9.80 4.87
CA VAL A 179 -1.88 10.02 3.94
C VAL A 179 -2.33 9.82 2.50
N CYS A 180 -3.05 8.73 2.20
CA CYS A 180 -3.50 8.47 0.84
C CYS A 180 -4.65 9.40 0.42
N PHE A 181 -5.70 9.54 1.21
CA PHE A 181 -6.86 10.36 0.83
C PHE A 181 -6.50 11.85 0.72
N SER A 182 -5.93 12.43 1.78
CA SER A 182 -5.58 13.86 1.78
C SER A 182 -4.41 14.15 0.84
N GLY A 183 -3.48 13.21 0.68
CA GLY A 183 -2.39 13.32 -0.30
C GLY A 183 -2.91 13.33 -1.73
N MET A 184 -3.89 12.49 -2.08
CA MET A 184 -4.52 12.57 -3.39
C MET A 184 -5.28 13.88 -3.56
N TRP A 185 -6.09 14.26 -2.57
CA TRP A 185 -6.92 15.48 -2.62
C TRP A 185 -6.13 16.79 -2.81
N TYR A 186 -4.97 16.90 -2.17
CA TYR A 186 -4.19 18.15 -2.24
C TYR A 186 -3.42 18.30 -3.56
N TRP A 187 -3.01 17.19 -4.18
CA TRP A 187 -2.06 17.20 -5.28
C TRP A 187 -2.65 16.80 -6.64
N MET A 188 -3.89 16.27 -6.68
CA MET A 188 -4.59 15.84 -7.88
C MET A 188 -5.98 16.47 -7.94
#